data_AF-A0A932H3B7-F1
#
_entry.id   AF-A0A932H3B7-F1
#
_cell.length_a   1.000
_cell.length_b   1.000
_cell.length_c   1.000
_cell.angle_alpha   90.00
_cell.angle_beta   90.00
_cell.angle_gamma   90.00
#
_symmetry.space_group_name_H-M   'P 1'
#
loop_
_entity.id
_entity.type
_entity.pdbx_description
1 polymer ?
#
loop_
_entity_poly.entity_id
_entity_poly.type
_entity_poly.pdbx_seq_one_letter_code
_entity_poly.pdbx_strand_id
1 'polypeptide(L)'
;MANPTTQQIAELLIGIARAQQAVIDAIESQKAGYKQTHLGPVLTTAAKIRNTGHAPTLMDFPSRVLLAHQGRNPPDLAQIVRDLEALLSGQTAAPAAAPGAAAPGPAADASSLDMT
;
A
#
# COMPACT_ATOMS: atom_id res chain seq x y z
N MET A 1 -17.33 28.04 6.36
CA MET A 1 -16.81 26.76 6.89
C MET A 1 -15.51 26.47 6.16
N ALA A 2 -14.42 26.15 6.87
CA ALA A 2 -13.15 25.80 6.22
C ALA A 2 -13.26 24.38 5.65
N ASN A 3 -12.92 24.20 4.37
CA ASN A 3 -12.85 22.89 3.73
C ASN A 3 -11.39 22.39 3.82
N PRO A 4 -11.11 21.21 4.40
CA PRO A 4 -9.74 20.74 4.55
C PRO A 4 -9.09 20.49 3.19
N THR A 5 -7.80 20.84 3.08
CA THR A 5 -7.02 20.54 1.87
C THR A 5 -6.66 19.05 1.82
N THR A 6 -6.34 18.52 0.64
CA THR A 6 -5.89 17.13 0.50
C THR A 6 -4.68 16.80 1.38
N GLN A 7 -3.77 17.77 1.55
CA GLN A 7 -2.65 17.66 2.46
C GLN A 7 -3.10 17.52 3.92
N GLN A 8 -4.05 18.34 4.39
CA GLN A 8 -4.57 18.24 5.75
C GLN A 8 -5.29 16.90 6.00
N ILE A 9 -6.00 16.37 4.99
CA ILE A 9 -6.61 15.04 5.07
C ILE A 9 -5.52 13.96 5.17
N ALA A 10 -4.45 14.06 4.38
CA ALA A 10 -3.34 13.12 4.45
C ALA A 10 -2.61 13.16 5.81
N GLU A 11 -2.35 14.36 6.35
CA GLU A 11 -1.78 14.54 7.70
C GLU A 11 -2.67 13.91 8.78
N LEU A 12 -3.98 14.10 8.67
CA LEU A 12 -4.96 13.48 9.56
C LEU A 12 -4.94 11.95 9.46
N LEU A 13 -4.89 11.39 8.25
CA LEU A 13 -4.81 9.94 8.04
C LEU A 13 -3.53 9.34 8.64
N ILE A 14 -2.40 10.03 8.52
CA ILE A 14 -1.14 9.61 9.19
C ILE A 14 -1.29 9.68 10.71
N GLY A 15 -1.91 10.74 11.23
CA GLY A 15 -2.19 10.87 12.67
C GLY A 15 -3.05 9.73 13.21
N ILE A 16 -4.12 9.38 12.48
CA ILE A 16 -5.00 8.26 12.81
C ILE A 16 -4.24 6.93 12.75
N ALA A 17 -3.46 6.69 11.70
CA ALA A 17 -2.68 5.46 11.57
C ALA A 17 -1.65 5.31 12.71
N ARG A 18 -0.98 6.40 13.13
CA ARG A 18 -0.08 6.40 14.29
C ARG A 18 -0.81 6.09 15.60
N ALA A 19 -2.00 6.66 15.81
CA ALA A 19 -2.80 6.36 17.00
C ALA A 19 -3.24 4.88 17.03
N GLN A 20 -3.66 4.34 15.89
CA GLN A 20 -4.00 2.93 15.75
C GLN A 20 -2.78 2.03 15.96
N GLN A 21 -1.61 2.42 15.45
CA GLN A 21 -0.35 1.71 15.68
C GLN A 21 -0.03 1.59 17.19
N ALA A 22 -0.19 2.67 17.94
CA ALA A 22 0.03 2.65 19.39
C ALA A 22 -0.89 1.65 20.12
N VAL A 23 -2.17 1.58 19.73
CA VAL A 23 -3.12 0.60 20.26
C VAL A 23 -2.67 -0.83 19.92
N ILE A 24 -2.25 -1.06 18.68
CA ILE A 24 -1.79 -2.36 18.20
C ILE A 24 -0.53 -2.81 18.95
N ASP A 25 0.42 -1.90 19.16
CA ASP A 25 1.64 -2.19 19.89
C ASP A 25 1.38 -2.46 21.38
N ALA A 26 0.41 -1.76 21.99
CA ALA A 26 -0.04 -2.07 23.35
C ALA A 26 -0.61 -3.50 23.44
N ILE A 27 -1.43 -3.92 22.47
CA ILE A 27 -1.96 -5.29 22.43
C ILE A 27 -0.85 -6.31 22.19
N GLU A 28 0.06 -6.04 21.26
CA GLU A 28 1.20 -6.91 20.97
C GLU A 28 2.08 -7.13 22.21
N SER A 29 2.28 -6.08 23.02
CA SER A 29 3.04 -6.16 24.28
C SER A 29 2.43 -7.13 25.30
N GLN A 30 1.11 -7.34 25.25
CA GLN A 30 0.39 -8.26 26.12
C GLN A 30 0.21 -9.65 25.47
N LYS A 31 0.19 -9.71 24.13
CA LYS A 31 -0.01 -10.92 23.35
C LYS A 31 0.89 -10.91 22.11
N ALA A 32 2.07 -11.51 22.26
CA ALA A 32 3.01 -11.68 21.17
C ALA A 32 2.37 -12.46 20.00
N GLY A 33 2.61 -11.98 18.78
CA GLY A 33 2.05 -12.52 17.55
C GLY A 33 0.67 -11.97 17.18
N TYR A 34 0.05 -11.12 18.00
CA TYR A 34 -1.28 -10.56 17.71
C TYR A 34 -1.35 -9.88 16.34
N LYS A 35 -0.34 -9.07 16.00
CA LYS A 35 -0.22 -8.37 14.71
C LYS A 35 -0.33 -9.33 13.52
N GLN A 36 0.41 -10.44 13.55
CA GLN A 36 0.48 -11.35 12.42
C GLN A 36 -0.68 -12.36 12.39
N THR A 37 -1.06 -12.87 13.55
CA THR A 37 -2.04 -13.97 13.65
C THR A 37 -3.49 -13.48 13.58
N HIS A 38 -3.78 -12.28 14.08
CA HIS A 38 -5.16 -11.80 14.20
C HIS A 38 -5.41 -10.54 13.38
N LEU A 39 -4.57 -9.51 13.55
CA LEU A 39 -4.81 -8.21 12.93
C LEU A 39 -4.54 -8.25 11.41
N GLY A 40 -3.40 -8.79 10.99
CA GLY A 40 -2.95 -8.78 9.60
C GLY A 40 -4.00 -9.28 8.59
N PRO A 41 -4.62 -10.46 8.81
CA PRO A 41 -5.67 -10.97 7.91
C PRO A 41 -6.92 -10.08 7.85
N VAL A 42 -7.34 -9.52 9.00
CA VAL A 42 -8.52 -8.65 9.09
C VAL A 42 -8.23 -7.32 8.39
N LEU A 43 -7.06 -6.72 8.65
CA LEU A 43 -6.65 -5.47 8.05
C LEU A 43 -6.45 -5.60 6.54
N THR A 44 -5.86 -6.70 6.06
CA THR A 44 -5.73 -7.00 4.63
C THR A 44 -7.09 -7.11 3.94
N THR A 45 -8.08 -7.67 4.64
CA THR A 45 -9.46 -7.79 4.13
C THR A 45 -10.15 -6.43 4.07
N ALA A 46 -10.01 -5.61 5.12
CA ALA A 46 -10.53 -4.24 5.14
C ALA A 46 -9.89 -3.34 4.07
N ALA A 47 -8.59 -3.53 3.82
CA ALA A 47 -7.85 -2.83 2.77
C ALA A 47 -8.14 -3.36 1.35
N LYS A 48 -8.87 -4.49 1.23
CA LYS A 48 -9.24 -5.15 -0.03
C LYS A 48 -8.07 -5.40 -1.00
N ILE A 49 -6.85 -5.53 -0.48
CA ILE A 49 -5.61 -5.64 -1.29
C ILE A 49 -5.60 -6.93 -2.14
N ARG A 50 -6.24 -7.99 -1.66
CA ARG A 50 -6.32 -9.29 -2.38
C ARG A 50 -7.49 -9.37 -3.36
N ASN A 51 -8.34 -8.35 -3.46
CA ASN A 51 -9.47 -8.35 -4.36
C ASN A 51 -9.07 -7.77 -5.72
N THR A 52 -8.63 -8.64 -6.63
CA THR A 52 -8.10 -8.27 -7.96
C THR A 52 -9.12 -7.59 -8.87
N GLY A 53 -10.42 -7.75 -8.61
CA GLY A 53 -11.50 -7.07 -9.34
C GLY A 53 -11.97 -5.76 -8.69
N HIS A 54 -11.35 -5.31 -7.60
CA HIS A 54 -11.77 -4.12 -6.87
C HIS A 54 -10.78 -2.98 -7.05
N ALA A 55 -11.23 -1.92 -7.72
CA ALA A 55 -10.50 -0.66 -7.74
C ALA A 55 -10.39 -0.10 -6.30
N PRO A 56 -9.22 0.40 -5.87
CA PRO A 56 -9.07 1.12 -4.62
C PRO A 56 -10.07 2.27 -4.52
N THR A 57 -10.63 2.46 -3.33
CA THR A 57 -11.61 3.50 -3.01
C THR A 57 -11.14 4.32 -1.80
N LEU A 58 -11.81 5.44 -1.53
CA LEU A 58 -11.56 6.22 -0.33
C LEU A 58 -11.91 5.45 0.97
N MET A 59 -12.81 4.46 0.89
CA MET A 59 -13.29 3.72 2.07
C MET A 59 -12.29 2.68 2.56
N ASP A 60 -11.52 2.06 1.66
CA ASP A 60 -10.46 1.10 2.01
C ASP A 60 -9.10 1.79 2.22
N PHE A 61 -8.95 3.05 1.83
CA PHE A 61 -7.70 3.80 1.91
C PHE A 61 -7.11 3.91 3.33
N PRO A 62 -7.87 4.21 4.41
CA PRO A 62 -7.31 4.26 5.76
C PRO A 62 -6.69 2.92 6.19
N SER A 63 -7.32 1.80 5.81
CA SER A 63 -6.80 0.45 6.10
C SER A 63 -5.49 0.18 5.35
N ARG A 64 -5.35 0.69 4.11
CA ARG A 64 -4.10 0.61 3.33
C ARG A 64 -2.98 1.45 3.96
N VAL A 65 -3.30 2.66 4.43
CA VAL A 65 -2.34 3.53 5.13
C VAL A 65 -1.85 2.87 6.42
N LEU A 66 -2.75 2.27 7.20
CA LEU A 66 -2.37 1.53 8.41
C LEU A 66 -1.51 0.30 8.07
N LEU A 67 -1.85 -0.44 7.01
CA LEU A 67 -1.08 -1.61 6.57
C LEU A 67 0.33 -1.23 6.10
N ALA A 68 0.48 -0.08 5.44
CA ALA A 68 1.79 0.48 5.09
C ALA A 68 2.60 0.86 6.35
N HIS A 69 1.95 1.35 7.41
CA HIS A 69 2.59 1.61 8.71
C HIS A 69 3.03 0.33 9.44
N GLN A 70 2.38 -0.82 9.21
CA GLN A 70 2.85 -2.13 9.72
C GLN A 70 4.11 -2.63 9.00
N GLY A 71 4.44 -2.05 7.84
CA GLY A 71 5.60 -2.40 7.05
C GLY A 71 6.91 -1.90 7.68
N ARG A 72 8.03 -2.25 7.04
CA ARG A 72 9.36 -1.86 7.53
C ARG A 72 9.61 -0.34 7.43
N ASN A 73 9.01 0.31 6.43
CA ASN A 73 9.11 1.74 6.19
C ASN A 73 7.71 2.35 6.15
N PRO A 74 7.37 3.26 7.07
CA PRO A 74 6.11 3.99 7.02
C PRO A 74 6.00 4.84 5.74
N PRO A 75 4.78 5.02 5.20
CA PRO A 75 4.55 5.89 4.05
C PRO A 75 4.81 7.36 4.41
N ASP A 76 5.45 8.08 3.49
CA ASP A 76 5.64 9.53 3.60
C ASP A 76 4.37 10.30 3.21
N LEU A 77 4.22 11.53 3.73
CA LEU A 77 3.10 12.42 3.46
C LEU A 77 2.90 12.65 1.96
N ALA A 78 3.98 12.85 1.20
CA ALA A 78 3.91 13.06 -0.24
C ALA A 78 3.30 11.86 -0.98
N GLN A 79 3.54 10.64 -0.51
CA GLN A 79 2.95 9.43 -1.10
C GLN A 79 1.45 9.37 -0.82
N ILE A 80 1.03 9.61 0.43
CA ILE A 80 -0.39 9.57 0.81
C ILE A 80 -1.18 10.68 0.10
N VAL A 81 -0.60 11.87 -0.06
CA VAL A 81 -1.25 12.96 -0.84
C VAL A 81 -1.47 12.52 -2.29
N ARG A 82 -0.45 11.98 -2.96
CA ARG A 82 -0.59 11.49 -4.34
C ARG A 82 -1.67 10.41 -4.49
N ASP A 83 -1.67 9.44 -3.58
CA ASP A 83 -2.64 8.34 -3.62
C ASP A 83 -4.06 8.86 -3.34
N LEU A 84 -4.19 9.82 -2.41
CA LEU A 84 -5.47 10.45 -2.09
C LEU A 84 -5.99 11.30 -3.25
N GLU A 85 -5.13 12.05 -3.94
CA GLU A 85 -5.48 12.81 -5.15
C GLU A 85 -5.91 11.89 -6.30
N ALA A 86 -5.22 10.77 -6.50
CA ALA A 86 -5.61 9.76 -7.49
C ALA A 86 -7.00 9.20 -7.17
N LEU A 87 -7.26 8.84 -5.92
CA LEU A 87 -8.57 8.35 -5.47
C LEU A 87 -9.68 9.41 -5.62
N LEU A 88 -9.40 10.66 -5.27
CA LEU A 88 -10.36 11.77 -5.38
C LEU A 88 -10.66 12.17 -6.82
N SER A 89 -9.70 12.03 -7.72
CA SER A 89 -9.87 12.28 -9.16
C SER A 89 -10.53 11.12 -9.91
N GLY A 90 -10.76 9.98 -9.25
CA GLY A 90 -11.26 8.76 -9.88
C GLY A 90 -10.21 8.07 -10.78
N GLN A 91 -8.96 8.56 -10.78
CA GLN A 91 -7.84 7.90 -11.42
C GLN A 91 -7.42 6.75 -10.50
N THR A 92 -7.78 5.50 -10.85
CA THR A 92 -7.24 4.36 -10.14
C THR A 92 -5.71 4.40 -10.28
N ALA A 93 -5.01 4.68 -9.16
CA ALA A 93 -3.56 4.72 -9.14
C ALA A 93 -3.04 3.39 -9.68
N ALA A 94 -2.33 3.43 -10.81
CA ALA A 94 -1.70 2.26 -11.38
C ALA A 94 -0.77 1.65 -10.31
N PRO A 95 -0.76 0.32 -10.12
CA PRO A 95 0.11 -0.29 -9.13
C PRO A 95 1.56 0.12 -9.43
N ALA A 96 2.25 0.64 -8.42
CA ALA A 96 3.67 0.96 -8.53
C ALA A 96 4.40 -0.32 -8.96
N ALA A 97 5.06 -0.26 -10.12
CA ALA A 97 5.85 -1.36 -10.65
C ALA A 97 6.88 -1.79 -9.59
N ALA A 98 6.88 -3.07 -9.25
CA ALA A 98 7.86 -3.64 -8.34
C ALA A 98 9.29 -3.35 -8.88
N PRO A 99 10.23 -2.88 -8.03
CA PRO A 99 11.62 -2.76 -8.45
C PRO A 99 12.18 -4.17 -8.59
N GLY A 100 12.26 -4.70 -9.81
CA GLY A 100 12.83 -6.02 -10.05
C GLY A 100 12.42 -6.77 -11.31
N ALA A 101 11.60 -6.20 -12.21
CA ALA A 101 11.44 -6.78 -13.54
C ALA A 101 12.71 -6.51 -14.36
N ALA A 102 13.70 -7.39 -14.22
CA ALA A 102 14.84 -7.45 -15.12
C ALA A 102 14.31 -7.58 -16.55
N ALA A 103 14.78 -6.71 -17.44
CA ALA A 103 14.48 -6.78 -18.86
C ALA A 103 14.79 -8.19 -19.39
N PRO A 104 13.94 -8.78 -20.26
CA PRO A 104 14.31 -10.00 -20.94
C PRO A 104 15.57 -9.69 -21.77
N GLY A 105 16.68 -10.36 -21.43
CA GLY A 105 17.90 -10.30 -22.23
C GLY A 105 17.62 -10.78 -23.65
N PRO A 106 18.36 -10.27 -24.65
CA PRO A 106 18.12 -10.64 -26.04
C PRO A 106 18.26 -12.17 -26.21
N ALA A 107 17.23 -12.78 -26.79
CA ALA A 107 17.23 -14.19 -27.13
C ALA A 107 18.44 -14.48 -28.03
N ALA A 108 19.28 -15.42 -27.61
CA ALA A 108 20.37 -15.91 -28.42
C ALA A 108 19.81 -16.47 -29.73
N ASP A 109 20.28 -15.91 -30.83
CA ASP A 109 19.90 -16.24 -32.20
C ASP A 109 20.26 -17.70 -32.49
N ALA A 110 19.25 -18.57 -32.53
CA ALA A 110 19.38 -19.99 -32.81
C ALA A 110 19.45 -20.27 -34.33
N SER A 111 20.18 -19.44 -35.09
CA SER A 111 20.35 -19.59 -36.54
C SER A 111 21.80 -19.62 -37.01
N SER A 112 22.76 -19.82 -36.11
CA SER A 112 24.18 -19.93 -36.47
C SER A 112 24.73 -21.34 -36.22
N LEU A 113 24.19 -22.35 -36.91
CA LEU A 113 24.76 -23.71 -36.99
C LEU A 113 24.33 -24.38 -38.30
N ASP A 114 24.70 -23.77 -39.43
CA ASP A 114 24.70 -24.44 -40.74
C ASP A 114 25.69 -23.71 -41.68
N MET A 115 26.97 -24.14 -41.68
CA MET A 115 27.85 -24.21 -42.86
C MET A 115 29.26 -24.72 -42.47
N THR A 116 29.71 -25.75 -43.21
CA THR A 116 31.07 -26.34 -43.36
C THR A 116 31.68 -27.14 -42.22
#